data_AF-A0A8X6TY67-F1
#
_entry.id   AF-A0A8X6TY67-F1
#
_cell.length_a   1.000
_cell.length_b   1.000
_cell.length_c   1.000
_cell.angle_alpha   90.00
_cell.angle_beta   90.00
_cell.angle_gamma   90.00
#
_symmetry.space_group_name_H-M   'P 1'
#
loop_
_entity.id
_entity.type
_entity.pdbx_description
1 polymer ?
#
loop_
_entity_poly.entity_id
_entity_poly.type
_entity_poly.pdbx_seq_one_letter_code
_entity_poly.pdbx_strand_id
1 'polypeptide(L)'
;MRILTGGDNQKILETSYRVSLLIAKCSAAETIDKISIKPAAKIMAKVLIRDRAKQTFDRISLSNNTVHRIIDTPNNVKQMLLSDISESRYYALQVDESTDIANFES
;
A
#
# COMPACT_ATOMS: atom_id res chain seq x y z
N MET A 1 -9.00 19.39 -20.05
CA MET A 1 -9.89 18.70 -19.09
C MET A 1 -10.83 17.80 -19.90
N ARG A 2 -10.78 16.47 -19.71
CA ARG A 2 -11.63 15.54 -20.47
C ARG A 2 -12.94 15.34 -19.69
N ILE A 3 -14.08 15.65 -20.32
CA ILE A 3 -15.40 15.45 -19.71
C ILE A 3 -15.74 13.95 -19.77
N LEU A 4 -16.19 13.38 -18.65
CA LEU A 4 -16.64 11.99 -18.59
C LEU A 4 -17.95 11.84 -19.38
N THR A 5 -17.96 10.92 -20.35
CA THR A 5 -19.14 10.63 -21.16
C THR A 5 -19.93 9.45 -20.60
N GLY A 6 -21.16 9.21 -21.05
CA GLY A 6 -21.98 8.07 -20.59
C GLY A 6 -21.29 6.71 -20.76
N GLY A 7 -20.45 6.54 -21.80
CA GLY A 7 -19.63 5.34 -22.00
C GLY A 7 -18.45 5.22 -21.02
N ASP A 8 -17.98 6.32 -20.45
CA ASP A 8 -16.95 6.32 -19.41
C ASP A 8 -17.56 5.96 -18.05
N ASN A 9 -18.78 6.40 -17.76
CA ASN A 9 -19.50 6.04 -16.52
C ASN A 9 -19.78 4.54 -16.42
N GLN A 10 -20.17 3.89 -17.53
CA GLN A 10 -20.37 2.44 -17.55
C GLN A 10 -19.08 1.67 -17.23
N LYS A 11 -17.93 2.12 -17.79
CA LYS A 11 -16.61 1.52 -17.52
C LYS A 11 -16.16 1.74 -16.07
N ILE A 12 -16.44 2.92 -15.51
CA ILE A 12 -16.15 3.22 -14.10
C ILE A 12 -16.94 2.28 -13.18
N LEU A 13 -18.25 2.11 -13.43
CA LEU A 13 -19.09 1.21 -12.65
C LEU A 13 -18.67 -0.26 -12.80
N GLU A 14 -18.32 -0.68 -14.01
CA GLU A 14 -17.79 -2.03 -14.24
C GLU A 14 -16.47 -2.24 -13.48
N THR A 15 -15.59 -1.23 -13.47
CA THR A 15 -14.31 -1.28 -12.75
C THR A 15 -14.53 -1.41 -11.25
N SER A 16 -15.41 -0.59 -10.66
CA SER A 16 -15.69 -0.63 -9.22
C SER A 16 -16.23 -1.99 -8.81
N TYR A 17 -17.18 -2.55 -9.58
CA TYR A 17 -17.72 -3.89 -9.33
C TYR A 17 -16.63 -4.96 -9.37
N ARG A 18 -15.79 -4.97 -10.42
CA ARG A 18 -14.72 -5.98 -10.58
C ARG A 18 -13.67 -5.91 -9.46
N VAL A 19 -13.31 -4.70 -9.02
CA VAL A 19 -12.35 -4.49 -7.92
C VAL A 19 -12.98 -4.91 -6.58
N SER A 20 -14.22 -4.53 -6.31
CA SER A 20 -14.93 -4.94 -5.10
C SER A 20 -15.09 -6.47 -5.03
N LEU A 21 -15.39 -7.12 -6.15
CA LEU A 21 -15.47 -8.58 -6.23
C LEU A 21 -14.12 -9.26 -5.94
N LEU A 22 -13.02 -8.69 -6.46
CA LEU A 22 -11.67 -9.18 -6.18
C LEU A 22 -11.36 -9.10 -4.67
N ILE A 23 -11.66 -7.96 -4.04
CA ILE A 23 -11.45 -7.75 -2.60
C ILE A 23 -12.28 -8.75 -1.78
N ALA A 24 -13.58 -8.89 -2.10
CA ALA A 24 -14.46 -9.83 -1.41
C ALA A 24 -13.98 -11.30 -1.51
N LYS A 25 -13.40 -11.68 -2.66
CA LYS A 25 -12.79 -13.01 -2.85
C LYS A 25 -11.51 -13.19 -2.06
N CYS A 26 -10.65 -12.17 -1.98
CA CYS A 26 -9.45 -12.20 -1.16
C CYS A 26 -9.77 -12.31 0.34
N SER A 27 -10.77 -11.56 0.82
CA SER A 27 -11.20 -11.62 2.23
C SER A 27 -11.81 -12.97 2.61
N ALA A 28 -12.46 -13.66 1.67
CA ALA A 28 -13.02 -14.99 1.90
C ALA A 28 -11.96 -16.11 1.94
N ALA A 29 -10.75 -15.86 1.44
CA ALA A 29 -9.68 -16.86 1.35
C ALA A 29 -8.70 -16.85 2.54
N GLU A 30 -9.03 -16.17 3.66
CA GLU A 30 -8.15 -15.98 4.84
C GLU A 30 -6.73 -15.44 4.51
N THR A 31 -6.54 -14.86 3.33
CA THR A 31 -5.24 -14.31 2.88
C THR A 31 -5.26 -12.79 3.07
N ILE A 32 -5.37 -12.35 4.33
CA ILE A 32 -5.42 -10.92 4.73
C ILE A 32 -4.14 -10.18 4.31
N ASP A 33 -3.02 -10.90 4.22
CA ASP A 33 -1.71 -10.40 3.82
C ASP A 33 -1.60 -10.02 2.33
N LYS A 34 -2.62 -10.34 1.51
CA LYS A 34 -2.64 -10.00 0.08
C LYS A 34 -3.97 -9.41 -0.35
N ILE A 35 -4.31 -8.23 0.18
CA ILE A 35 -5.08 -7.29 -0.66
C ILE A 35 -4.25 -7.08 -1.91
N SER A 36 -4.69 -7.68 -3.01
CA SER A 36 -3.88 -7.83 -4.21
C SER A 36 -3.93 -6.51 -5.02
N ILE A 37 -3.22 -5.51 -4.51
CA ILE A 37 -3.07 -4.17 -5.10
C ILE A 37 -2.70 -4.29 -6.59
N LYS A 38 -1.83 -5.25 -6.92
CA LYS A 38 -1.38 -5.52 -8.29
C LYS A 38 -2.54 -6.00 -9.20
N PRO A 39 -3.28 -7.08 -8.90
CA PRO A 39 -4.51 -7.43 -9.62
C PRO A 39 -5.55 -6.31 -9.69
N ALA A 40 -5.80 -5.56 -8.62
CA ALA A 40 -6.74 -4.44 -8.63
C ALA A 40 -6.31 -3.35 -9.62
N ALA A 41 -5.05 -2.92 -9.56
CA ALA A 41 -4.48 -1.93 -10.50
C ALA A 41 -4.54 -2.42 -11.96
N LYS A 42 -4.31 -3.72 -12.20
CA LYS A 42 -4.43 -4.32 -13.53
C LYS A 42 -5.86 -4.26 -14.09
N ILE A 43 -6.87 -4.49 -13.25
CA ILE A 43 -8.29 -4.39 -13.65
C ILE A 43 -8.61 -2.94 -14.02
N MET A 44 -8.23 -1.98 -13.18
CA MET A 44 -8.47 -0.56 -13.43
C MET A 44 -7.79 -0.09 -14.72
N ALA A 45 -6.51 -0.45 -14.92
CA ALA A 45 -5.76 -0.07 -16.11
C ALA A 45 -6.35 -0.66 -17.40
N LYS A 46 -6.87 -1.89 -17.35
CA LYS A 46 -7.51 -2.55 -18.48
C LYS A 46 -8.81 -1.85 -18.89
N VAL A 47 -9.69 -1.58 -17.92
CA VAL A 47 -11.05 -1.09 -18.19
C VAL A 47 -11.06 0.41 -18.50
N LEU A 48 -10.28 1.20 -17.77
CA LEU A 48 -10.32 2.67 -17.87
C LEU A 48 -9.32 3.26 -18.86
N ILE A 49 -8.16 2.62 -19.04
CA ILE A 49 -7.12 3.12 -19.94
C ILE A 49 -7.17 2.33 -21.24
N ARG A 50 -6.42 1.22 -21.34
CA ARG A 50 -6.37 0.25 -22.46
C ARG A 50 -5.62 -1.00 -22.00
N ASP A 51 -5.81 -2.13 -22.69
CA ASP A 51 -5.11 -3.39 -22.39
C ASP A 51 -3.57 -3.28 -22.38
N ARG A 52 -2.99 -2.36 -23.16
CA ARG A 52 -1.54 -2.12 -23.19
C ARG A 52 -1.01 -1.58 -21.86
N ALA A 53 -1.81 -0.77 -21.13
CA ALA A 53 -1.42 -0.21 -19.84
C ALA A 53 -1.33 -1.28 -18.75
N LYS A 54 -2.17 -2.32 -18.82
CA LYS A 54 -2.12 -3.48 -17.90
C LYS A 54 -0.76 -4.19 -17.93
N GLN A 55 -0.12 -4.29 -19.10
CA GLN A 55 1.17 -4.98 -19.26
C GLN A 55 2.31 -4.32 -18.49
N THR A 56 2.24 -3.00 -18.29
CA THR A 56 3.21 -2.27 -17.46
C THR A 56 3.16 -2.76 -16.02
N PHE A 57 1.97 -3.06 -15.50
CA PHE A 57 1.82 -3.59 -14.13
C PHE A 57 2.38 -4.99 -13.99
N ASP A 58 2.42 -5.81 -15.04
CA ASP A 58 3.05 -7.13 -14.98
C ASP A 58 4.54 -7.06 -14.69
N ARG A 59 5.20 -6.01 -15.23
CA ARG A 59 6.63 -5.73 -15.02
C ARG A 59 6.95 -5.17 -13.63
N ILE A 60 5.95 -4.68 -12.89
CA ILE A 60 6.16 -4.19 -11.51
C ILE A 60 6.35 -5.40 -10.60
N SER A 61 7.57 -5.61 -10.11
CA SER A 61 7.87 -6.67 -9.14
C SER A 61 7.45 -6.23 -7.74
N LEU A 62 6.24 -6.60 -7.35
CA LEU A 62 5.79 -6.60 -5.95
C LEU A 62 6.17 -7.94 -5.34
N SER A 63 7.47 -8.20 -5.24
CA SER A 63 7.97 -9.42 -4.61
C SER A 63 7.71 -9.36 -3.11
N ASN A 64 7.43 -10.51 -2.50
CA ASN A 64 7.28 -10.61 -1.05
C ASN A 64 8.53 -10.04 -0.35
N ASN A 65 9.71 -10.28 -0.94
CA ASN A 65 11.00 -9.80 -0.43
C ASN A 65 11.11 -8.28 -0.38
N THR A 66 10.56 -7.56 -1.37
CA THR A 66 10.58 -6.09 -1.38
C THR A 66 9.69 -5.54 -0.29
N VAL A 67 8.49 -6.11 -0.12
CA VAL A 67 7.53 -5.70 0.92
C VAL A 67 8.10 -6.00 2.31
N HIS A 68 8.62 -7.21 2.52
CA HIS A 68 9.33 -7.58 3.75
C HIS A 68 10.49 -6.64 4.03
N ARG A 69 11.32 -6.30 3.03
CA ARG A 69 12.43 -5.37 3.26
C ARG A 69 11.95 -4.01 3.71
N ILE A 70 10.86 -3.47 3.16
CA ILE A 70 10.30 -2.18 3.59
C ILE A 70 9.79 -2.28 5.05
N ILE A 71 9.11 -3.37 5.40
CA ILE A 71 8.58 -3.60 6.75
C ILE A 71 9.68 -3.87 7.78
N ASP A 72 10.74 -4.59 7.39
CA ASP A 72 11.84 -5.02 8.25
C ASP A 72 12.94 -3.95 8.36
N THR A 73 13.01 -2.98 7.45
CA THR A 73 14.01 -1.89 7.50
C THR A 73 13.99 -1.13 8.83
N PRO A 74 12.83 -0.71 9.38
CA PRO A 74 12.75 -0.12 10.72
C PRO A 74 13.31 -1.04 11.81
N ASN A 75 13.08 -2.35 11.70
CA ASN A 75 13.57 -3.31 12.69
C ASN A 75 15.10 -3.44 12.61
N ASN A 76 15.66 -3.44 11.40
CA ASN A 76 17.10 -3.42 11.19
C ASN A 76 17.75 -2.14 11.75
N VAL A 77 17.15 -0.97 11.50
CA VAL A 77 17.63 0.31 12.05
C VAL A 77 17.57 0.31 13.57
N LYS A 78 16.50 -0.23 14.17
CA LYS A 78 16.38 -0.37 15.62
C LYS A 78 17.49 -1.27 16.20
N GLN A 79 17.75 -2.42 15.58
CA GLN A 79 18.79 -3.35 16.05
C GLN A 79 20.19 -2.72 15.95
N MET A 80 20.46 -2.00 14.85
CA MET A 80 21.72 -1.28 14.67
C MET A 80 21.90 -0.21 15.76
N LEU A 81 20.87 0.60 16.02
CA LEU A 81 20.88 1.61 17.08
C LEU A 81 21.12 1.00 18.47
N LEU A 82 20.48 -0.14 18.76
CA LEU A 82 20.66 -0.85 20.03
C LEU A 82 22.08 -1.40 20.17
N SER A 83 22.67 -1.93 19.10
CA SER A 83 24.06 -2.38 19.07
C SER A 83 24.99 -1.21 19.39
N ASP A 84 24.84 -0.08 18.69
CA ASP A 84 25.67 1.11 18.85
C ASP A 84 25.60 1.68 20.27
N ILE A 85 24.40 1.71 20.87
CA ILE A 85 24.21 2.13 22.27
C ILE A 85 24.90 1.16 23.23
N SER A 86 24.77 -0.16 22.99
CA SER A 86 25.35 -1.19 23.87
C SER A 86 26.88 -1.21 23.87
N GLU A 87 27.50 -0.86 22.73
CA GLU A 87 28.95 -0.79 22.56
C GLU A 87 29.54 0.55 23.01
N SER A 88 28.71 1.59 23.13
CA SER A 88 29.18 2.90 23.54
C SER A 88 29.34 3.04 25.05
N ARG A 89 30.49 3.57 25.49
CA ARG A 89 30.73 3.94 26.89
C ARG A 89 29.83 5.09 27.36
N TYR A 90 29.43 5.96 26.43
CA TYR A 90 28.63 7.15 26.72
C TYR A 90 27.60 7.36 25.61
N TYR A 91 26.34 7.49 25.96
CA TYR A 91 25.26 7.85 25.04
C TYR A 91 24.31 8.83 25.73
N ALA A 92 23.59 9.62 24.92
CA ALA A 92 22.52 10.47 25.39
C ALA A 92 21.32 10.27 24.46
N LEU A 93 20.13 10.06 25.03
CA LEU A 93 18.88 9.94 24.28
C LEU A 93 17.99 11.11 24.68
N GLN A 94 17.60 11.92 23.70
CA GLN A 94 16.63 12.98 23.92
C GLN A 94 15.23 12.40 23.66
N VAL A 95 14.35 12.54 24.65
CA VAL A 95 12.93 12.18 24.53
C VAL A 95 12.17 13.48 24.41
N ASP A 96 11.56 13.72 23.25
CA ASP A 96 10.65 14.84 23.02
C ASP A 96 9.22 14.33 23.13
N GLU A 97 8.45 14.89 24.06
CA GLU A 97 7.06 14.52 24.27
C GLU A 97 6.17 15.48 23.49
N SER A 98 5.51 14.99 22.45
CA SER A 98 4.52 15.77 21.70
C SER A 98 3.14 15.64 22.33
N THR A 99 2.54 16.76 22.73
CA THR A 99 1.13 16.80 23.16
C THR A 99 0.21 16.89 21.94
N ASP A 100 -0.56 15.83 21.69
CA ASP A 100 -1.61 15.86 20.67
C ASP A 100 -2.83 16.63 21.22
N ILE A 101 -3.14 17.78 20.62
CA ILE A 101 -4.29 18.60 21.00
C ILE A 101 -5.49 18.10 20.18
N ALA A 102 -6.12 17.03 20.65
CA ALA A 102 -7.40 16.60 20.09
C ALA A 102 -8.47 17.64 20.46
N ASN A 103 -8.78 18.55 19.54
CA ASN A 103 -9.93 19.45 19.66
C ASN A 103 -11.22 18.62 19.63
N PHE A 104 -11.76 18.32 20.80
CA PHE A 104 -13.14 17.86 20.95
C PHE A 104 -14.05 19.09 20.85
N GLU A 105 -14.42 19.49 19.63
CA GLU A 105 -15.56 20.40 19.46
C GLU A 105 -16.85 19.59 19.60
N SER A 106 -17.57 19.87 20.69
CA SER A 106 -18.92 19.39 21.00
C SER A 106 -20.01 20.22 20.33
#